data_AF-A0A2N0NCH6-F1
#
_entry.id   AF-A0A2N0NCH6-F1
#
_cell.length_a   1.000
_cell.length_b   1.000
_cell.length_c   1.000
_cell.angle_alpha   90.00
_cell.angle_beta   90.00
_cell.angle_gamma   90.00
#
_symmetry.space_group_name_H-M   'P 1'
#
loop_
_entity.id
_entity.type
_entity.pdbx_description
1 polymer ?
#
loop_
_entity_poly.entity_id
_entity_poly.type
_entity_poly.pdbx_seq_one_letter_code
_entity_poly.pdbx_strand_id
1 'polypeptide(L)'
;CYSIHFQQNFNNWTSDNDDIDKFIQDTQLSSHDDVKVLEWIPYYKFCDITYIAENKYKANWIDGNINYWDESIQNWIRKGQNMIVILEKLNNTLEFMNEIKTNYIFYGITQNPESKDYMIILNNKCKKCNKVCYSIHFQQNFNNWTSGNDDIDKFIQDIQLSSHDKYGLEKVLEWIPYDKFYNIKYIAEN
;
A
#
# COMPACT_ATOMS: atom_id res chain seq x y z
N CYS A 1 1.63 -15.48 -20.09
CA CYS A 1 0.35 -14.81 -19.80
C CYS A 1 -0.03 -15.11 -18.36
N TYR A 2 -0.15 -14.09 -17.51
CA TYR A 2 -0.40 -14.26 -16.08
C TYR A 2 -1.79 -14.83 -15.76
N SER A 3 -2.79 -14.58 -16.61
CA SER A 3 -4.16 -15.10 -16.46
C SER A 3 -4.24 -16.62 -16.25
N ILE A 4 -3.37 -17.41 -16.89
CA ILE A 4 -3.35 -18.88 -16.74
C ILE A 4 -3.04 -19.29 -15.30
N HIS A 5 -2.08 -18.63 -14.66
CA HIS A 5 -1.69 -18.93 -13.27
C HIS A 5 -2.73 -18.43 -12.26
N PHE A 6 -3.47 -17.36 -12.58
CA PHE A 6 -4.61 -16.94 -11.79
C PHE A 6 -5.76 -17.94 -11.85
N GLN A 7 -6.13 -18.40 -13.05
CA GLN A 7 -7.19 -19.39 -13.26
C GLN A 7 -6.98 -20.67 -12.44
N GLN A 8 -5.73 -21.15 -12.36
CA GLN A 8 -5.38 -22.33 -11.57
C GLN A 8 -5.65 -22.16 -10.06
N ASN A 9 -5.74 -20.92 -9.58
CA ASN A 9 -5.93 -20.58 -8.16
C ASN A 9 -7.35 -20.15 -7.80
N PHE A 10 -8.30 -20.08 -8.74
CA PHE A 10 -9.67 -19.61 -8.44
C PHE A 10 -10.40 -20.48 -7.42
N ASN A 11 -10.08 -21.77 -7.33
CA ASN A 11 -10.68 -22.67 -6.35
C ASN A 11 -10.01 -22.60 -4.96
N ASN A 12 -8.93 -21.81 -4.82
CA ASN A 12 -8.15 -21.74 -3.57
C ASN A 12 -8.60 -20.61 -2.64
N TRP A 13 -9.54 -19.77 -3.08
CA TRP A 13 -10.11 -18.70 -2.27
C TRP A 13 -11.53 -18.39 -2.73
N THR A 14 -12.33 -17.85 -1.81
CA THR A 14 -13.61 -17.21 -2.08
C THR A 14 -13.79 -16.09 -1.06
N SER A 15 -14.53 -15.06 -1.45
CA SER A 15 -14.95 -13.97 -0.55
C SER A 15 -16.30 -14.23 0.12
N ASP A 16 -16.90 -15.40 -0.10
CA ASP A 16 -18.31 -15.71 0.21
C ASP A 16 -19.30 -14.74 -0.47
N ASN A 17 -18.89 -14.10 -1.56
CA ASN A 17 -19.71 -13.22 -2.40
C ASN A 17 -19.37 -13.42 -3.87
N ASP A 18 -20.28 -14.07 -4.60
CA ASP A 18 -20.11 -14.43 -6.00
C ASP A 18 -19.84 -13.23 -6.92
N ASP A 19 -20.44 -12.06 -6.64
CA ASP A 19 -20.24 -10.85 -7.44
C ASP A 19 -18.82 -10.29 -7.26
N ILE A 20 -18.30 -10.31 -6.03
CA ILE A 20 -16.93 -9.89 -5.72
C ILE A 20 -15.92 -10.88 -6.31
N ASP A 21 -16.17 -12.18 -6.13
CA ASP A 21 -15.32 -13.24 -6.67
C ASP A 21 -15.22 -13.10 -8.19
N LYS A 22 -16.37 -12.96 -8.87
CA LYS A 22 -16.43 -12.75 -10.30
C LYS A 22 -15.71 -11.47 -10.73
N PHE A 23 -15.90 -10.35 -10.02
CA PHE A 23 -15.24 -9.09 -10.34
C PHE A 23 -13.70 -9.19 -10.28
N ILE A 24 -13.18 -9.85 -9.23
CA ILE A 24 -11.74 -10.08 -9.07
C ILE A 24 -11.22 -11.02 -10.17
N GLN A 25 -11.93 -12.13 -10.42
CA GLN A 25 -11.57 -13.11 -11.45
C GLN A 25 -11.57 -12.49 -12.85
N ASP A 26 -12.61 -11.74 -13.23
CA ASP A 26 -12.71 -11.05 -14.52
C ASP A 26 -11.52 -10.09 -14.72
N THR A 27 -11.13 -9.37 -13.66
CA THR A 27 -9.94 -8.50 -13.71
C THR A 27 -8.65 -9.30 -13.89
N GLN A 28 -8.49 -10.41 -13.17
CA GLN A 28 -7.32 -11.30 -13.30
C GLN A 28 -7.23 -11.96 -14.70
N LEU A 29 -8.37 -12.33 -15.29
CA LEU A 29 -8.46 -12.92 -16.63
C LEU A 29 -8.08 -11.93 -17.74
N SER A 30 -8.40 -10.64 -17.55
CA SER A 30 -8.04 -9.58 -18.49
C SER A 30 -6.54 -9.21 -18.46
N SER A 31 -5.77 -9.76 -17.51
CA SER A 31 -4.33 -9.50 -17.40
C SER A 31 -3.51 -10.40 -18.31
N HIS A 32 -2.83 -9.80 -19.29
CA HIS A 32 -1.95 -10.53 -20.19
C HIS A 32 -0.51 -10.57 -19.64
N ASP A 33 0.13 -9.40 -19.54
CA ASP A 33 1.52 -9.26 -19.08
C ASP A 33 1.69 -8.16 -18.00
N ASP A 34 0.60 -7.45 -17.65
CA ASP A 34 0.62 -6.33 -16.71
C ASP A 34 0.17 -6.78 -15.31
N VAL A 35 0.97 -6.47 -14.29
CA VAL A 35 0.78 -6.97 -12.91
C VAL A 35 -0.08 -6.00 -12.09
N LYS A 36 -1.09 -5.40 -12.72
CA LYS A 36 -2.08 -4.56 -12.05
C LYS A 36 -3.39 -5.31 -11.91
N VAL A 37 -3.28 -6.51 -11.34
CA VAL A 37 -4.43 -7.35 -11.03
C VAL A 37 -4.96 -7.05 -9.65
N LEU A 38 -6.27 -7.24 -9.48
CA LEU A 38 -6.91 -7.20 -8.18
C LEU A 38 -6.79 -8.56 -7.52
N GLU A 39 -6.70 -8.55 -6.20
CA GLU A 39 -6.55 -9.74 -5.38
C GLU A 39 -7.66 -9.82 -4.34
N TRP A 40 -8.08 -11.03 -3.99
CA TRP A 40 -8.71 -11.25 -2.70
C TRP A 40 -7.61 -11.36 -1.64
N ILE A 41 -7.68 -10.52 -0.62
CA ILE A 41 -6.63 -10.41 0.39
C ILE A 41 -7.23 -10.79 1.74
N PRO A 42 -6.78 -11.89 2.37
CA PRO A 42 -7.28 -12.28 3.68
C PRO A 42 -7.02 -11.18 4.72
N TYR A 43 -8.02 -10.85 5.54
CA TYR A 43 -7.95 -9.71 6.46
C TYR A 43 -6.80 -9.80 7.48
N TYR A 44 -6.44 -11.02 7.90
CA TYR A 44 -5.33 -11.24 8.84
C TYR A 44 -3.95 -10.85 8.28
N LYS A 45 -3.84 -10.52 6.99
CA LYS A 45 -2.63 -9.98 6.36
C LYS A 45 -2.41 -8.49 6.66
N PHE A 46 -3.34 -7.85 7.34
CA PHE A 46 -3.25 -6.45 7.76
C PHE A 46 -2.96 -6.36 9.26
N CYS A 47 -1.96 -5.57 9.62
CA CYS A 47 -1.63 -5.23 11.01
C CYS A 47 -1.60 -3.71 11.21
N ASP A 48 -1.51 -3.28 12.47
CA ASP A 48 -1.46 -1.87 12.88
C ASP A 48 -2.60 -1.03 12.27
N ILE A 49 -3.81 -1.62 12.23
CA ILE A 49 -4.99 -1.01 11.65
C ILE A 49 -5.41 0.18 12.52
N THR A 50 -5.35 1.37 11.94
CA THR A 50 -5.64 2.65 12.62
C THR A 50 -6.73 3.42 11.89
N TYR A 51 -7.67 3.98 12.64
CA TYR A 51 -8.76 4.79 12.09
C TYR A 51 -8.20 6.09 11.48
N ILE A 52 -8.63 6.43 10.27
CA ILE A 52 -8.32 7.72 9.61
C ILE A 52 -9.55 8.62 9.62
N ALA A 53 -10.67 8.08 9.12
CA ALA A 53 -11.93 8.78 8.93
C ALA A 53 -13.06 7.76 8.83
N GLU A 54 -14.30 8.23 8.76
CA GLU A 54 -15.46 7.36 8.61
C GLU A 54 -15.24 6.40 7.42
N ASN A 55 -15.40 5.10 7.67
CA ASN A 55 -15.20 4.04 6.68
C ASN A 55 -13.78 3.94 6.07
N LYS A 56 -12.78 4.66 6.58
CA LYS A 56 -11.38 4.64 6.09
C LYS A 56 -10.39 4.38 7.22
N TYR A 57 -9.49 3.43 6.97
CA TYR A 57 -8.46 3.00 7.91
C TYR A 57 -7.10 2.94 7.23
N LYS A 58 -6.02 3.13 7.99
CA LYS A 58 -4.64 2.90 7.58
C LYS A 58 -4.22 1.53 8.11
N ALA A 59 -3.49 0.74 7.34
CA ALA A 59 -2.97 -0.54 7.81
C ALA A 59 -1.63 -0.87 7.17
N ASN A 60 -0.86 -1.73 7.83
CA ASN A 60 0.34 -2.35 7.27
C ASN A 60 -0.05 -3.67 6.60
N TRP A 61 0.24 -3.80 5.30
CA TRP A 61 0.02 -5.04 4.55
C TRP A 61 1.30 -5.88 4.50
N ILE A 62 1.31 -7.01 5.19
CA ILE A 62 2.54 -7.79 5.42
C ILE A 62 3.13 -8.39 4.15
N ASP A 63 2.27 -8.89 3.24
CA ASP A 63 2.74 -9.62 2.07
C ASP A 63 3.16 -8.70 0.91
N GLY A 64 2.78 -7.42 0.92
CA GLY A 64 2.94 -6.49 -0.21
C GLY A 64 1.97 -6.77 -1.36
N ASN A 65 2.25 -6.40 -2.61
CA ASN A 65 1.39 -6.70 -3.76
C ASN A 65 2.06 -7.69 -4.74
N ILE A 66 1.28 -8.44 -5.54
CA ILE A 66 1.85 -9.33 -6.57
C ILE A 66 2.76 -8.53 -7.53
N ASN A 67 3.92 -9.10 -7.86
CA ASN A 67 4.91 -8.50 -8.76
C ASN A 67 5.13 -9.28 -10.05
N TYR A 68 5.35 -10.59 -10.00
CA TYR A 68 5.43 -11.44 -11.20
C TYR A 68 5.31 -12.91 -10.80
N TRP A 69 4.96 -13.76 -11.77
CA TRP A 69 5.01 -15.21 -11.59
C TRP A 69 6.42 -15.74 -11.82
N ASP A 70 6.96 -16.49 -10.86
CA ASP A 70 8.27 -17.16 -10.99
C ASP A 70 8.08 -18.66 -11.25
N GLU A 71 8.48 -19.08 -12.44
CA GLU A 71 8.33 -20.47 -12.90
C GLU A 71 9.22 -21.46 -12.12
N SER A 72 10.32 -21.01 -11.52
CA SER A 72 11.24 -21.91 -10.81
C SER A 72 10.66 -22.39 -9.48
N ILE A 73 9.91 -21.51 -8.81
CA ILE A 73 9.25 -21.82 -7.53
C ILE A 73 7.75 -22.06 -7.68
N GLN A 74 7.21 -21.91 -8.89
CA GLN A 74 5.79 -22.05 -9.21
C GLN A 74 4.90 -21.20 -8.27
N ASN A 75 5.28 -19.94 -8.07
CA ASN A 75 4.56 -19.04 -7.17
C ASN A 75 4.70 -17.55 -7.57
N TRP A 76 3.80 -16.73 -7.03
CA TRP A 76 3.85 -15.28 -7.19
C TRP A 76 4.93 -14.66 -6.31
N ILE A 77 5.87 -13.96 -6.95
CA ILE A 77 6.78 -13.05 -6.28
C ILE A 77 6.02 -11.79 -5.92
N ARG A 78 6.17 -11.33 -4.68
CA ARG A 78 5.48 -10.15 -4.14
C ARG A 78 6.49 -9.04 -3.85
N LYS A 79 6.04 -7.80 -3.90
CA LYS A 79 6.86 -6.59 -3.63
C LYS A 79 6.17 -5.67 -2.64
N GLY A 80 6.95 -4.87 -1.93
CA GLY A 80 6.40 -3.90 -0.98
C GLY A 80 5.88 -4.57 0.28
N GLN A 81 6.58 -5.59 0.79
CA GLN A 81 6.28 -6.20 2.08
C GLN A 81 6.21 -5.11 3.17
N ASN A 82 5.25 -5.25 4.09
CA ASN A 82 4.95 -4.28 5.13
C ASN A 82 4.62 -2.87 4.61
N MET A 83 4.05 -2.76 3.40
CA MET A 83 3.64 -1.46 2.87
C MET A 83 2.39 -0.92 3.58
N ILE A 84 2.33 0.41 3.71
CA ILE A 84 1.15 1.10 4.22
C ILE A 84 0.08 1.19 3.12
N VAL A 85 -1.14 0.77 3.46
CA VAL A 85 -2.33 0.82 2.61
C VAL A 85 -3.49 1.51 3.32
N ILE A 86 -4.48 1.92 2.54
CA ILE A 86 -5.76 2.42 3.01
C ILE A 86 -6.78 1.30 2.83
N LEU A 87 -7.51 0.97 3.88
CA LEU A 87 -8.69 0.11 3.84
C LEU A 87 -9.91 1.02 3.83
N GLU A 88 -10.70 0.98 2.76
CA GLU A 88 -11.90 1.79 2.61
C GLU A 88 -13.13 0.91 2.40
N LYS A 89 -14.18 1.09 3.20
CA LYS A 89 -15.40 0.28 3.10
C LYS A 89 -15.99 0.38 1.69
N LEU A 90 -16.29 -0.77 1.09
CA LEU A 90 -16.94 -0.85 -0.20
C LEU A 90 -18.43 -0.54 -0.03
N ASN A 91 -18.86 0.64 -0.48
CA ASN A 91 -20.26 0.97 -0.67
C ASN A 91 -20.64 0.65 -2.12
N ASN A 92 -21.70 -0.14 -2.33
CA ASN A 92 -22.08 -0.86 -3.57
C ASN A 92 -22.21 -0.07 -4.91
N THR A 93 -21.73 1.16 -5.02
CA THR A 93 -21.85 1.95 -6.25
C THR A 93 -20.68 1.71 -7.21
N LEU A 94 -20.97 1.21 -8.42
CA LEU A 94 -20.01 1.06 -9.52
C LEU A 94 -19.32 2.39 -9.90
N GLU A 95 -19.99 3.51 -9.64
CA GLU A 95 -19.48 4.87 -9.82
C GLU A 95 -18.23 5.14 -8.96
N PHE A 96 -18.21 4.61 -7.74
CA PHE A 96 -17.10 4.72 -6.79
C PHE A 96 -15.81 4.06 -7.32
N MET A 97 -15.95 2.91 -8.01
CA MET A 97 -14.81 2.19 -8.60
C MET A 97 -14.11 3.01 -9.70
N ASN A 98 -14.84 3.85 -10.43
CA ASN A 98 -14.25 4.68 -11.48
C ASN A 98 -13.49 5.88 -10.92
N GLU A 99 -14.00 6.50 -9.86
CA GLU A 99 -13.35 7.62 -9.18
C GLU A 99 -12.06 7.19 -8.44
N ILE A 100 -12.09 6.00 -7.81
CA ILE A 100 -10.91 5.41 -7.16
C ILE A 100 -9.74 5.25 -8.12
N LYS A 101 -9.99 4.79 -9.36
CA LYS A 101 -8.94 4.50 -10.35
C LYS A 101 -8.11 5.74 -10.74
N THR A 102 -8.65 6.94 -10.57
CA THR A 102 -7.95 8.16 -10.99
C THR A 102 -6.83 8.55 -10.01
N ASN A 103 -7.10 8.49 -8.70
CA ASN A 103 -6.18 8.99 -7.67
C ASN A 103 -5.50 7.90 -6.83
N TYR A 104 -5.95 6.66 -6.93
CA TYR A 104 -5.43 5.54 -6.15
C TYR A 104 -4.91 4.42 -7.04
N ILE A 105 -4.00 3.64 -6.48
CA ILE A 105 -3.72 2.29 -6.93
C ILE A 105 -4.64 1.36 -6.13
N PHE A 106 -5.38 0.53 -6.85
CA PHE A 106 -6.30 -0.45 -6.29
C PHE A 106 -5.64 -1.83 -6.33
N TYR A 107 -5.46 -2.46 -5.18
CA TYR A 107 -4.77 -3.74 -5.05
C TYR A 107 -5.70 -4.93 -4.94
N GLY A 108 -6.90 -4.74 -4.38
CA GLY A 108 -7.76 -5.87 -4.08
C GLY A 108 -8.81 -5.57 -3.04
N ILE A 109 -9.53 -6.60 -2.63
CA ILE A 109 -10.64 -6.52 -1.69
C ILE A 109 -10.35 -7.47 -0.52
N THR A 110 -10.81 -7.08 0.66
CA THR A 110 -10.82 -7.93 1.86
C THR A 110 -12.21 -7.87 2.51
N GLN A 111 -12.47 -8.72 3.49
CA GLN A 111 -13.65 -8.62 4.33
C GLN A 111 -13.23 -8.57 5.79
N ASN A 112 -13.75 -7.60 6.52
CA ASN A 112 -13.58 -7.53 7.96
C ASN A 112 -14.32 -8.74 8.61
N PRO A 113 -13.62 -9.63 9.33
CA PRO A 113 -14.22 -10.84 9.86
C PRO A 113 -15.27 -10.56 10.96
N GLU A 114 -15.18 -9.43 11.65
CA GLU A 114 -16.09 -9.01 12.72
C GLU A 114 -17.32 -8.31 12.15
N SER A 115 -17.15 -7.23 11.38
CA SER A 115 -18.28 -6.45 10.86
C SER A 115 -18.92 -7.05 9.61
N LYS A 116 -18.25 -8.00 8.95
CA LYS A 116 -18.59 -8.57 7.64
C LYS A 116 -18.58 -7.58 6.48
N ASP A 117 -18.08 -6.37 6.72
CA ASP A 117 -17.94 -5.37 5.67
C ASP A 117 -16.82 -5.72 4.70
N TYR A 118 -17.10 -5.61 3.41
CA TYR A 118 -16.08 -5.64 2.37
C TYR A 118 -15.32 -4.31 2.35
N MET A 119 -14.01 -4.39 2.20
CA MET A 119 -13.12 -3.22 2.17
C MET A 119 -12.19 -3.31 0.96
N ILE A 120 -12.06 -2.18 0.28
CA ILE A 120 -11.14 -1.97 -0.83
C ILE A 120 -9.76 -1.65 -0.27
N ILE A 121 -8.72 -2.25 -0.86
CA ILE A 121 -7.32 -2.02 -0.52
C ILE A 121 -6.71 -1.03 -1.51
N LEU A 122 -6.35 0.15 -1.01
CA LEU A 122 -5.89 1.29 -1.80
C LEU A 122 -4.50 1.77 -1.38
N ASN A 123 -3.78 2.41 -2.31
CA ASN A 123 -2.63 3.26 -1.99
C ASN A 123 -2.67 4.53 -2.85
N ASN A 124 -2.14 5.62 -2.31
CA ASN A 124 -2.10 6.90 -3.00
C ASN A 124 -1.24 6.81 -4.26
N LYS A 125 -1.76 7.39 -5.34
CA LYS A 125 -1.03 7.47 -6.60
C LYS A 125 -0.30 8.81 -6.67
N CYS A 126 1.01 8.78 -6.88
CA CYS A 126 1.73 10.01 -7.15
C CYS A 126 1.26 10.59 -8.50
N LYS A 127 0.71 11.80 -8.50
CA LYS A 127 0.22 12.48 -9.72
C LYS A 127 1.33 12.63 -10.77
N LYS A 128 2.56 12.92 -10.34
CA LYS A 128 3.71 13.09 -11.23
C LYS A 128 4.19 11.76 -11.83
N CYS A 129 4.22 10.69 -11.04
CA CYS A 129 4.77 9.40 -11.47
C CYS A 129 3.72 8.44 -12.01
N ASN A 130 2.43 8.72 -11.80
CA ASN A 130 1.30 7.85 -12.12
C ASN A 130 1.37 6.44 -11.47
N LYS A 131 2.09 6.32 -10.34
CA LYS A 131 2.33 5.08 -9.57
C LYS A 131 2.63 5.42 -8.10
N VAL A 132 2.68 4.41 -7.23
CA VAL A 132 3.27 4.56 -5.90
C VAL A 132 4.78 4.79 -6.06
N CYS A 133 5.31 5.77 -5.33
CA CYS A 133 6.73 6.10 -5.34
C CYS A 133 7.17 6.63 -3.96
N TYR A 134 8.47 6.94 -3.79
CA TYR A 134 9.01 7.31 -2.48
C TYR A 134 8.33 8.50 -1.84
N SER A 135 7.94 9.52 -2.62
CA SER A 135 7.20 10.67 -2.09
C SER A 135 5.89 10.25 -1.40
N ILE A 136 5.18 9.25 -1.95
CA ILE A 136 3.98 8.68 -1.33
C ILE A 136 4.34 7.91 -0.05
N HIS A 137 5.39 7.09 -0.09
CA HIS A 137 5.83 6.33 1.08
C HIS A 137 6.20 7.26 2.25
N PHE A 138 6.92 8.35 1.98
CA PHE A 138 7.23 9.35 3.00
C PHE A 138 5.97 10.03 3.53
N GLN A 139 5.08 10.48 2.65
CA GLN A 139 3.83 11.14 3.03
C GLN A 139 2.98 10.27 3.98
N GLN A 140 2.94 8.95 3.76
CA GLN A 140 2.22 8.01 4.62
C GLN A 140 2.79 7.92 6.05
N ASN A 141 4.05 8.33 6.24
CA ASN A 141 4.80 8.24 7.49
C ASN A 141 4.90 9.59 8.25
N PHE A 142 4.38 10.70 7.70
CA PHE A 142 4.51 12.02 8.33
C PHE A 142 3.88 12.11 9.72
N ASN A 143 2.79 11.39 9.97
CA ASN A 143 2.14 11.37 11.27
C ASN A 143 2.85 10.49 12.31
N ASN A 144 3.93 9.79 11.93
CA ASN A 144 4.64 8.88 12.82
C ASN A 144 5.87 9.53 13.48
N TRP A 145 6.20 10.78 13.15
CA TRP A 145 7.31 11.51 13.74
C TRP A 145 7.06 13.03 13.72
N THR A 146 7.70 13.74 14.65
CA THR A 146 7.82 15.20 14.66
C THR A 146 9.11 15.55 15.39
N SER A 147 9.75 16.65 15.00
CA SER A 147 10.86 17.25 15.75
C SER A 147 10.41 18.11 16.92
N GLY A 148 9.10 18.38 17.03
CA GLY A 148 8.55 19.43 17.90
C GLY A 148 8.75 20.84 17.35
N ASN A 149 9.26 20.99 16.13
CA ASN A 149 9.41 22.27 15.43
C ASN A 149 8.81 22.17 14.02
N ASP A 150 7.72 22.91 13.79
CA ASP A 150 6.96 22.86 12.55
C ASP A 150 7.78 23.30 11.31
N ASP A 151 8.72 24.24 11.47
CA ASP A 151 9.57 24.70 10.36
C ASP A 151 10.58 23.62 9.94
N ILE A 152 11.17 22.92 10.92
CA ILE A 152 12.08 21.79 10.66
C ILE A 152 11.31 20.63 10.05
N ASP A 153 10.14 20.29 10.61
CA ASP A 153 9.30 19.21 10.10
C ASP A 153 8.91 19.48 8.65
N LYS A 154 8.43 20.70 8.36
CA LYS A 154 8.08 21.12 7.00
C LYS A 154 9.29 21.04 6.06
N PHE A 155 10.45 21.53 6.47
CA PHE A 155 11.66 21.48 5.65
C PHE A 155 12.05 20.05 5.27
N ILE A 156 12.02 19.12 6.23
CA ILE A 156 12.31 17.70 5.99
C ILE A 156 11.22 17.09 5.09
N GLN A 157 9.94 17.35 5.37
CA GLN A 157 8.81 16.83 4.59
C GLN A 157 8.84 17.33 3.14
N ASP A 158 9.16 18.60 2.89
CA ASP A 158 9.26 19.18 1.54
C ASP A 158 10.34 18.47 0.71
N ILE A 159 11.49 18.15 1.31
CA ILE A 159 12.54 17.37 0.66
C ILE A 159 12.03 15.96 0.36
N GLN A 160 11.43 15.27 1.33
CA GLN A 160 10.88 13.93 1.17
C GLN A 160 9.81 13.87 0.07
N LEU A 161 8.93 14.88 -0.03
CA LEU A 161 7.90 14.98 -1.06
C LEU A 161 8.48 15.19 -2.47
N SER A 162 9.67 15.77 -2.60
CA SER A 162 10.35 15.95 -3.88
C SER A 162 11.02 14.68 -4.42
N SER A 163 11.17 13.66 -3.57
CA SER A 163 11.95 12.44 -3.85
C SER A 163 11.07 11.34 -4.40
N HIS A 164 11.12 11.15 -5.71
CA HIS A 164 10.23 10.22 -6.40
C HIS A 164 10.88 8.90 -6.84
N ASP A 165 12.21 8.83 -6.91
CA ASP A 165 12.93 7.63 -7.36
C ASP A 165 13.93 7.13 -6.32
N LYS A 166 14.41 5.90 -6.53
CA LYS A 166 15.35 5.24 -5.61
C LYS A 166 16.75 5.88 -5.61
N TYR A 167 17.10 6.60 -6.67
CA TYR A 167 18.43 7.17 -6.85
C TYR A 167 18.56 8.49 -6.07
N GLY A 168 17.45 9.18 -5.82
CA GLY A 168 17.40 10.38 -4.98
C GLY A 168 17.42 10.11 -3.47
N LEU A 169 17.29 8.86 -3.03
CA LEU A 169 17.19 8.53 -1.59
C LEU A 169 18.42 8.92 -0.78
N GLU A 170 19.60 8.89 -1.38
CA GLU A 170 20.86 9.29 -0.74
C GLU A 170 20.88 10.77 -0.30
N LYS A 171 19.97 11.60 -0.83
CA LYS A 171 19.85 13.03 -0.52
C LYS A 171 18.63 13.36 0.33
N VAL A 172 17.82 12.36 0.68
CA VAL A 172 16.62 12.56 1.47
C VAL A 172 16.99 12.75 2.92
N LEU A 173 16.40 13.76 3.56
CA LEU A 173 16.53 13.94 5.00
C LEU A 173 15.55 13.03 5.74
N GLU A 174 16.01 12.48 6.86
CA GLU A 174 15.19 11.75 7.81
C GLU A 174 15.31 12.42 9.17
N TRP A 175 14.17 12.58 9.86
CA TRP A 175 14.19 12.93 11.27
C TRP A 175 14.59 11.71 12.10
N ILE A 176 15.69 11.83 12.85
CA ILE A 176 16.16 10.78 13.76
C ILE A 176 15.96 11.29 15.19
N PRO A 177 14.98 10.73 15.93
CA PRO A 177 14.79 11.03 17.34
C PRO A 177 16.08 10.83 18.16
N TYR A 178 16.34 11.74 19.09
CA TYR A 178 17.59 11.75 19.87
C TYR A 178 17.80 10.48 20.70
N ASP A 179 16.71 9.87 21.17
CA ASP A 179 16.68 8.62 21.93
C ASP A 179 17.12 7.38 21.11
N LYS A 180 17.23 7.49 19.77
CA LYS A 180 17.85 6.44 18.95
C LYS A 180 19.38 6.39 19.06
N PHE A 181 20.02 7.43 19.62
CA PHE A 181 21.46 7.51 19.75
C PHE A 181 21.92 6.99 21.12
N TYR A 182 22.99 6.19 21.12
CA TYR A 182 23.63 5.65 22.32
C TYR A 182 25.10 6.05 22.38
N ASN A 183 25.69 6.01 23.58
CA ASN A 183 27.12 6.30 23.80
C ASN A 183 27.55 7.70 23.32
N ILE A 184 26.67 8.69 23.47
CA ILE A 184 26.94 10.08 23.08
C ILE A 184 28.05 10.64 23.99
N LYS A 185 29.15 11.08 23.38
CA LYS A 185 30.29 11.68 24.06
C LYS A 185 30.45 13.12 23.63
N TYR A 186 30.75 13.98 24.59
CA TYR A 186 31.13 15.37 24.34
C TYR A 186 32.54 15.42 23.73
N ILE A 187 32.73 16.22 22.67
CA ILE A 187 33.99 16.27 21.91
C ILE A 187 34.70 17.63 22.08
N ALA A 188 33.96 18.75 22.09
CA ALA A 188 34.49 20.09 22.37
C ALA A 188 33.34 21.09 22.59
N GLU A 189 33.66 22.24 23.17
CA GLU A 189 32.80 23.44 23.23
C GLU A 189 33.06 24.30 21.98
N ASN A 190 32.01 24.94 21.45
CA ASN A 190 32.09 25.86 20.30
C ASN A 190 32.59 27.25 20.68
#